data_AF-H1D2R3-F1
#
_entry.id   AF-H1D2R3-F1
#
_cell.length_a   1.000
_cell.length_b   1.000
_cell.length_c   1.000
_cell.angle_alpha   90.00
_cell.angle_beta   90.00
_cell.angle_gamma   90.00
#
_symmetry.space_group_name_H-M   'P 1'
#
loop_
_entity.id
_entity.type
_entity.pdbx_description
1 polymer ?
#
loop_
_entity_poly.entity_id
_entity_poly.type
_entity_poly.pdbx_seq_one_letter_code
_entity_poly.pdbx_strand_id
1 'polypeptide(L)'
;MNSKLQLIALFLAFTALSPCLSEARMPEPLIVPLELKGTEPHNPKVIGYYLQELVNQNLMTTEEAERTKTYMIFRHARRMQDLKEVSNMSREQRRAYMRHKRELRGNPLVEYADYCGFTYERAEELMNLMHDSDKGTKYYSQMKKKAAQ
;
A
#
# COMPACT_ATOMS: atom_id res chain seq x y z
N MET A 1 37.43 -18.81 -38.90
CA MET A 1 38.05 -19.59 -37.80
C MET A 1 39.31 -18.83 -37.38
N ASN A 2 39.56 -18.34 -36.17
CA ASN A 2 38.95 -18.50 -34.86
C ASN A 2 39.15 -17.19 -34.09
N SER A 3 38.11 -16.67 -33.45
CA SER A 3 38.28 -15.79 -32.29
C SER A 3 37.37 -16.35 -31.20
N LYS A 4 37.87 -17.40 -30.54
CA LYS A 4 37.28 -17.96 -29.33
C LYS A 4 37.91 -17.24 -28.14
N LEU A 5 37.08 -16.96 -27.15
CA LEU A 5 37.38 -16.28 -25.88
C LEU A 5 37.60 -14.76 -25.97
N GLN A 6 36.49 -14.03 -26.05
CA GLN A 6 36.27 -12.96 -25.08
C GLN A 6 34.96 -13.20 -24.35
N LEU A 7 35.13 -13.79 -23.18
CA LEU A 7 34.24 -13.83 -22.04
C LEU A 7 33.72 -12.40 -21.77
N ILE A 8 32.42 -12.22 -21.63
CA ILE A 8 31.76 -11.81 -20.38
C ILE A 8 30.28 -11.61 -20.71
N ALA A 9 29.48 -12.46 -20.09
CA ALA A 9 28.04 -12.39 -20.06
C ALA A 9 27.58 -10.98 -19.66
N LEU A 10 26.85 -10.31 -20.56
CA LEU A 10 25.98 -9.19 -20.18
C LEU A 10 24.72 -9.78 -19.51
N PHE A 11 24.94 -10.43 -18.37
CA PHE A 11 23.90 -10.94 -17.49
C PHE A 11 23.35 -9.74 -16.70
N LEU A 12 22.04 -9.49 -16.86
CA LEU A 12 21.17 -8.93 -15.83
C LEU A 12 21.61 -7.60 -15.18
N ALA A 13 21.35 -6.49 -15.87
CA ALA A 13 21.18 -5.19 -15.23
C ALA A 13 19.78 -4.61 -15.53
N PHE A 14 18.74 -5.40 -15.25
CA PHE A 14 17.36 -4.91 -15.17
C PHE A 14 16.63 -5.48 -13.95
N THR A 15 17.30 -5.55 -12.81
CA THR A 15 16.71 -5.99 -11.54
C THR A 15 16.86 -4.90 -10.48
N ALA A 16 16.24 -3.75 -10.73
CA ALA A 16 15.98 -2.77 -9.67
C ALA A 16 14.69 -1.95 -9.91
N LEU A 17 13.72 -2.51 -10.64
CA LEU A 17 12.33 -2.27 -10.29
C LEU A 17 11.91 -3.44 -9.42
N SER A 18 12.28 -3.42 -8.14
CA SER A 18 11.37 -4.02 -7.17
C SER A 18 10.14 -3.11 -7.21
N PRO A 19 9.00 -3.52 -7.81
CA PRO A 19 7.75 -2.93 -7.33
C PRO A 19 7.82 -3.13 -5.82
N CYS A 20 7.58 -2.07 -5.06
CA CYS A 20 7.27 -2.23 -3.65
C CYS A 20 6.12 -3.24 -3.65
N LEU A 21 6.40 -4.52 -3.37
CA LEU A 21 5.37 -5.53 -3.22
C LEU A 21 4.42 -4.90 -2.22
N SER A 22 3.19 -4.63 -2.65
CA SER A 22 2.22 -4.05 -1.74
C SER A 22 2.14 -5.01 -0.57
N GLU A 23 2.25 -4.44 0.63
CA GLU A 23 2.14 -5.21 1.86
C GLU A 23 0.68 -5.62 2.13
N ALA A 24 -0.26 -5.28 1.24
CA ALA A 24 -1.63 -5.80 1.30
C ALA A 24 -1.63 -7.25 0.82
N ARG A 25 -1.97 -8.17 1.73
CA ARG A 25 -1.79 -9.62 1.54
C ARG A 25 -3.08 -10.43 1.75
N MET A 26 -4.23 -9.76 1.74
CA MET A 26 -5.50 -10.47 1.85
C MET A 26 -5.63 -11.55 0.77
N PRO A 27 -6.15 -12.75 1.11
CA PRO A 27 -6.44 -13.77 0.11
C PRO A 27 -7.45 -13.23 -0.89
N GLU A 28 -7.23 -13.49 -2.18
CA GLU A 28 -8.09 -12.96 -3.24
C GLU A 28 -9.50 -13.56 -3.17
N PRO A 29 -10.56 -12.75 -2.98
CA PRO A 29 -11.92 -13.26 -2.91
C PRO A 29 -12.35 -13.94 -4.20
N LEU A 30 -13.15 -15.01 -4.07
CA LEU A 30 -13.70 -15.73 -5.22
C LEU A 30 -14.53 -14.83 -6.13
N ILE A 31 -15.21 -13.83 -5.54
CA ILE A 31 -16.10 -12.87 -6.21
C ILE A 31 -15.37 -11.84 -7.08
N VAL A 32 -14.04 -11.72 -7.01
CA VAL A 32 -13.28 -10.84 -7.91
C VAL A 32 -13.46 -11.34 -9.35
N PRO A 33 -13.87 -10.50 -10.32
CA PRO A 33 -14.00 -10.88 -11.73
C PRO A 33 -12.70 -11.41 -12.33
N LEU A 34 -12.79 -12.35 -13.27
CA LEU A 34 -11.63 -13.03 -13.86
C LEU A 34 -10.62 -12.05 -14.45
N GLU A 35 -11.10 -11.00 -15.11
CA GLU A 35 -10.28 -9.96 -15.73
C GLU A 35 -9.55 -9.05 -14.73
N LEU A 36 -9.93 -9.10 -13.45
CA LEU A 36 -9.32 -8.34 -12.36
C LEU A 36 -8.48 -9.20 -11.40
N LYS A 37 -8.47 -10.53 -11.59
CA LYS A 37 -7.67 -11.46 -10.76
C LYS A 37 -6.18 -11.13 -10.79
N GLY A 38 -5.51 -11.30 -9.65
CA GLY A 38 -4.11 -10.96 -9.44
C GLY A 38 -3.84 -9.46 -9.27
N THR A 39 -4.87 -8.61 -9.29
CA THR A 39 -4.72 -7.19 -8.99
C THR A 39 -4.46 -7.00 -7.49
N GLU A 40 -3.53 -6.10 -7.18
CA GLU A 40 -3.19 -5.74 -5.80
C GLU A 40 -4.44 -5.33 -4.97
N PRO A 41 -4.62 -5.82 -3.73
CA PRO A 41 -5.87 -5.65 -2.98
C PRO A 41 -6.29 -4.20 -2.73
N HIS A 42 -5.35 -3.27 -2.53
CA HIS A 42 -5.66 -1.85 -2.31
C HIS A 42 -5.93 -1.05 -3.60
N ASN A 43 -5.89 -1.69 -4.77
CA ASN A 43 -6.25 -1.03 -6.01
C ASN A 43 -7.76 -0.66 -6.00
N PRO A 44 -8.12 0.59 -6.35
CA PRO A 44 -9.51 1.04 -6.40
C PRO A 44 -10.48 0.16 -7.19
N LYS A 45 -9.98 -0.57 -8.19
CA LYS A 45 -10.80 -1.46 -9.03
C LYS A 45 -11.25 -2.72 -8.30
N VAL A 46 -10.48 -3.20 -7.31
CA VAL A 46 -10.75 -4.49 -6.64
C VAL A 46 -11.00 -4.37 -5.14
N ILE A 47 -10.55 -3.29 -4.49
CA ILE A 47 -10.65 -3.14 -3.03
C ILE A 47 -12.06 -3.36 -2.47
N GLY A 48 -13.11 -2.98 -3.21
CA GLY A 48 -14.49 -3.21 -2.80
C GLY A 48 -14.82 -4.69 -2.56
N TYR A 49 -14.28 -5.60 -3.37
CA TYR A 49 -14.48 -7.05 -3.20
C TYR A 49 -13.78 -7.57 -1.94
N TYR A 50 -12.58 -7.08 -1.66
CA TYR A 50 -11.81 -7.45 -0.47
C TYR A 50 -12.50 -6.95 0.81
N LEU A 51 -12.96 -5.70 0.83
CA LEU A 51 -13.68 -5.15 1.98
C LEU A 51 -15.03 -5.85 2.19
N GLN A 52 -15.75 -6.19 1.12
CA GLN A 52 -16.99 -6.96 1.21
C GLN A 52 -16.75 -8.35 1.81
N GLU A 53 -15.63 -8.99 1.52
CA GLU A 53 -15.26 -10.26 2.13
C GLU A 53 -15.08 -10.13 3.65
N LEU A 54 -14.43 -9.05 4.13
CA LEU A 54 -14.33 -8.76 5.56
C LEU A 54 -15.69 -8.49 6.22
N VAL A 55 -16.61 -7.85 5.49
CA VAL A 55 -18.00 -7.65 5.94
C VAL A 55 -18.74 -8.97 6.06
N ASN A 56 -18.62 -9.86 5.06
CA ASN A 56 -19.24 -11.19 5.07
C ASN A 56 -18.73 -12.05 6.24
N GLN A 57 -17.46 -11.87 6.63
CA GLN A 57 -16.84 -12.55 7.77
C GLN A 57 -17.15 -11.88 9.11
N ASN A 58 -17.93 -10.80 9.15
CA ASN A 58 -18.23 -9.99 10.34
C ASN A 58 -16.99 -9.37 11.01
N LEU A 59 -15.91 -9.14 10.25
CA LEU A 59 -14.67 -8.51 10.73
C LEU A 59 -14.66 -7.00 10.50
N MET A 60 -15.55 -6.50 9.64
CA MET A 60 -15.73 -5.09 9.29
C MET A 60 -17.22 -4.80 9.11
N THR A 61 -17.69 -3.61 9.50
CA THR A 61 -19.06 -3.19 9.20
C THR A 61 -19.16 -2.66 7.77
N THR A 62 -20.37 -2.66 7.18
CA THR A 62 -20.58 -2.05 5.85
C THR A 62 -20.16 -0.58 5.80
N GLU A 63 -20.40 0.17 6.88
CA GLU A 63 -19.99 1.57 6.96
C GLU A 63 -18.46 1.72 7.01
N GLU A 64 -17.78 0.89 7.80
CA GLU A 64 -16.32 0.85 7.84
C GLU A 64 -15.73 0.53 6.45
N ALA A 65 -16.34 -0.41 5.72
CA ALA A 65 -15.94 -0.77 4.37
C ALA A 65 -16.07 0.41 3.39
N GLU A 66 -17.20 1.11 3.38
CA GLU A 66 -17.40 2.25 2.47
C GLU A 66 -16.46 3.42 2.77
N ARG A 67 -16.25 3.75 4.04
CA ARG A 67 -15.28 4.78 4.45
C ARG A 67 -13.85 4.39 4.07
N THR A 68 -13.47 3.13 4.31
CA THR A 68 -12.16 2.59 3.96
C THR A 68 -11.92 2.59 2.45
N LYS A 69 -12.92 2.18 1.66
CA LYS A 69 -12.88 2.22 0.18
C LYS A 69 -12.62 3.64 -0.32
N THR A 70 -13.35 4.60 0.22
CA THR A 70 -13.17 6.02 -0.12
C THR A 70 -11.76 6.50 0.18
N TYR A 71 -11.22 6.13 1.35
CA TYR A 71 -9.85 6.44 1.72
C TYR A 71 -8.81 5.77 0.80
N MET A 72 -9.02 4.51 0.39
CA MET A 72 -8.13 3.82 -0.55
C MET A 72 -8.10 4.51 -1.92
N ILE A 73 -9.25 4.96 -2.42
CA ILE A 73 -9.34 5.75 -3.66
C ILE A 73 -8.55 7.05 -3.55
N PHE A 74 -8.75 7.80 -2.46
CA PHE A 74 -7.99 9.03 -2.17
C PHE A 74 -6.48 8.76 -2.14
N ARG A 75 -6.06 7.74 -1.39
CA ARG A 75 -4.65 7.38 -1.23
C ARG A 75 -4.02 6.97 -2.56
N HIS A 76 -4.76 6.24 -3.39
CA HIS A 76 -4.34 5.83 -4.73
C HIS A 76 -4.17 7.03 -5.66
N ALA A 77 -5.16 7.93 -5.74
CA ALA A 77 -5.08 9.14 -6.57
C ALA A 77 -3.87 10.01 -6.20
N ARG A 78 -3.65 10.21 -4.89
CA ARG A 78 -2.48 10.92 -4.37
C ARG A 78 -1.16 10.22 -4.73
N ARG A 79 -1.11 8.89 -4.67
CA ARG A 79 0.06 8.12 -5.09
C ARG A 79 0.36 8.30 -6.58
N MET A 80 -0.66 8.31 -7.42
CA MET A 80 -0.50 8.55 -8.86
C MET A 80 0.02 9.96 -9.14
N GLN A 81 -0.44 10.96 -8.39
CA GLN A 81 0.11 12.31 -8.46
C GLN A 81 1.60 12.34 -8.08
N ASP A 82 1.99 11.76 -6.94
CA ASP A 82 3.39 11.70 -6.53
C ASP A 82 4.27 11.05 -7.62
N LEU A 83 3.76 9.99 -8.27
CA LEU A 83 4.48 9.30 -9.34
C LEU A 83 4.62 10.15 -10.60
N LYS A 84 3.61 10.95 -10.93
CA LYS A 84 3.67 11.91 -12.03
C LYS A 84 4.71 13.01 -11.75
N GLU A 85 4.71 13.57 -10.56
CA GLU A 85 5.64 14.65 -10.17
C GLU A 85 7.12 14.21 -10.26
N VAL A 86 7.42 12.96 -9.90
CA VAL A 86 8.80 12.44 -9.95
C VAL A 86 9.20 11.81 -11.28
N SER A 87 8.35 11.84 -12.30
CA SER A 87 8.54 11.09 -13.55
C SER A 87 9.83 11.47 -14.31
N ASN A 88 10.22 12.75 -14.23
CA ASN A 88 11.43 13.28 -14.88
C ASN A 88 12.59 13.53 -13.90
N MET A 89 12.48 13.05 -12.65
CA MET A 89 13.51 13.26 -11.63
C MET A 89 14.58 12.17 -11.68
N SER A 90 15.81 12.51 -11.29
CA SER A 90 16.85 11.52 -11.01
C SER A 90 16.45 10.61 -9.85
N ARG A 91 17.12 9.45 -9.70
CA ARG A 91 16.85 8.51 -8.60
C ARG A 91 17.00 9.16 -7.22
N GLU A 92 17.99 10.03 -7.06
CA GLU A 92 18.25 10.73 -5.79
C GLU A 92 17.16 11.77 -5.50
N GLN A 93 16.81 12.58 -6.49
CA GLN A 93 15.72 13.55 -6.39
C GLN A 93 14.40 12.86 -6.04
N ARG A 94 14.07 11.74 -6.71
CA ARG A 94 12.89 10.94 -6.41
C ARG A 94 12.89 10.41 -4.97
N ARG A 95 14.04 9.93 -4.47
CA ARG A 95 14.16 9.46 -3.08
C ARG A 95 13.96 10.59 -2.08
N ALA A 96 14.57 11.75 -2.32
CA ALA A 96 14.43 12.93 -1.47
C ALA A 96 12.97 13.44 -1.44
N TYR A 97 12.35 13.58 -2.62
CA TYR A 97 10.95 13.96 -2.76
C TYR A 97 10.03 12.99 -1.98
N MET A 98 10.16 11.69 -2.22
CA MET A 98 9.29 10.69 -1.58
C MET A 98 9.51 10.61 -0.07
N ARG A 99 10.73 10.87 0.42
CA ARG A 99 11.02 10.96 1.86
C ARG A 99 10.31 12.18 2.47
N HIS A 100 10.46 13.36 1.85
CA HIS A 100 9.80 14.58 2.30
C HIS A 100 8.27 14.43 2.35
N LYS A 101 7.65 13.85 1.30
CA LYS A 101 6.20 13.59 1.30
C LYS A 101 5.77 12.62 2.40
N ARG A 102 6.60 11.63 2.77
CA ARG A 102 6.30 10.73 3.90
C ARG A 102 6.37 11.47 5.24
N GLU A 103 7.36 12.34 5.43
CA GLU A 103 7.49 13.17 6.63
C GLU A 103 6.27 14.08 6.81
N LEU A 104 5.81 14.73 5.73
CA LEU A 104 4.61 15.57 5.76
C LEU A 104 3.32 14.81 6.10
N ARG A 105 3.19 13.56 5.61
CA ARG A 105 1.99 12.72 5.88
C ARG A 105 2.01 12.11 7.28
N GLY A 106 3.19 11.96 7.87
CA GLY A 106 3.34 11.38 9.18
C GLY A 106 2.93 9.91 9.24
N ASN A 107 2.22 9.54 10.30
CA ASN A 107 1.87 8.15 10.59
C ASN A 107 0.66 7.70 9.73
N PRO A 108 0.79 6.65 8.90
CA PRO A 108 -0.29 6.18 8.04
C PRO A 108 -1.55 5.69 8.77
N LEU A 109 -1.42 5.20 10.01
CA LEU A 109 -2.59 4.78 10.81
C LEU A 109 -3.38 5.97 11.31
N VAL A 110 -2.69 7.05 11.72
CA VAL A 110 -3.34 8.29 12.14
C VAL A 110 -4.11 8.89 10.97
N GLU A 111 -3.48 9.03 9.80
CA GLU A 111 -4.16 9.54 8.60
C GLU A 111 -5.38 8.68 8.23
N TYR A 112 -5.26 7.35 8.30
CA TYR A 112 -6.36 6.45 8.02
C TYR A 112 -7.53 6.63 8.98
N ALA A 113 -7.25 6.63 10.29
CA ALA A 113 -8.26 6.78 11.31
C ALA A 113 -8.97 8.15 11.21
N ASP A 114 -8.19 9.23 11.11
CA ASP A 114 -8.72 10.59 11.04
C ASP A 114 -9.57 10.79 9.77
N TYR A 115 -9.12 10.29 8.62
CA TYR A 115 -9.88 10.38 7.36
C TYR A 115 -11.21 9.61 7.44
N CYS A 116 -11.18 8.42 8.03
CA CYS A 116 -12.36 7.56 8.11
C CYS A 116 -13.24 7.84 9.34
N GLY A 117 -12.80 8.70 10.26
CA GLY A 117 -13.49 8.92 11.54
C GLY A 117 -13.54 7.66 12.42
N PHE A 118 -12.47 6.86 12.41
CA PHE A 118 -12.31 5.69 13.28
C PHE A 118 -11.54 6.05 14.54
N THR A 119 -11.73 5.27 15.61
CA THR A 119 -10.77 5.28 16.71
C THR A 119 -9.42 4.71 16.24
N TYR A 120 -8.32 5.09 16.89
CA TYR A 120 -7.01 4.59 16.52
C TYR A 120 -6.85 3.09 16.77
N GLU A 121 -7.51 2.56 17.79
CA GLU A 121 -7.60 1.14 18.09
C GLU A 121 -8.33 0.39 16.97
N ARG A 122 -9.47 0.92 16.50
CA ARG A 122 -10.20 0.26 15.41
C ARG A 122 -9.44 0.34 14.10
N ALA A 123 -8.77 1.46 13.84
CA ALA A 123 -7.91 1.61 12.67
C ALA A 123 -6.70 0.67 12.69
N GLU A 124 -6.15 0.35 13.88
CA GLU A 124 -5.12 -0.68 14.06
C GLU A 124 -5.63 -2.05 13.58
N GLU A 125 -6.76 -2.50 14.12
CA GLU A 125 -7.37 -3.79 13.79
C GLU A 125 -7.66 -3.90 12.29
N LEU A 126 -8.35 -2.90 11.73
CA LEU A 126 -8.71 -2.90 10.31
C LEU A 126 -7.48 -2.87 9.40
N MET A 127 -6.43 -2.13 9.78
CA MET A 127 -5.19 -2.11 9.03
C MET A 127 -4.46 -3.46 9.09
N ASN A 128 -4.46 -4.14 10.23
CA ASN A 128 -3.90 -5.49 10.33
C ASN A 128 -4.66 -6.47 9.43
N LEU A 129 -5.99 -6.41 9.42
CA LEU A 129 -6.84 -7.25 8.56
C LEU A 129 -6.55 -7.04 7.07
N MET A 130 -6.50 -5.79 6.62
CA MET A 130 -6.23 -5.47 5.21
C MET A 130 -4.81 -5.85 4.75
N HIS A 131 -3.87 -6.00 5.70
CA HIS A 131 -2.49 -6.32 5.42
C HIS A 131 -2.07 -7.74 5.77
N ASP A 132 -2.98 -8.54 6.36
CA ASP A 132 -2.69 -9.87 6.91
C ASP A 132 -1.35 -9.90 7.68
N SER A 133 -1.15 -8.89 8.54
CA SER A 133 0.08 -8.68 9.29
C SER A 133 -0.12 -7.71 10.47
N ASP A 134 0.92 -7.51 11.27
CA ASP A 134 0.97 -6.59 12.42
C ASP A 134 1.22 -5.11 12.03
N LYS A 135 0.92 -4.73 10.79
CA LYS A 135 1.25 -3.41 10.25
C LYS A 135 0.53 -2.26 10.97
N GLY A 136 -0.76 -2.42 11.23
CA GLY A 136 -1.53 -1.52 12.07
C GLY A 136 -0.90 -1.40 13.46
N THR A 137 -0.58 -2.52 14.09
CA THR A 137 0.03 -2.55 15.43
C THR A 137 1.37 -1.82 15.50
N LYS A 138 2.21 -1.98 14.48
CA LYS A 138 3.46 -1.24 14.35
C LYS A 138 3.23 0.27 14.32
N TYR A 139 2.28 0.73 13.51
CA TYR A 139 1.98 2.16 13.38
C TYR A 139 1.28 2.73 14.61
N TYR A 140 0.37 1.98 15.24
CA TYR A 140 -0.28 2.38 16.48
C TYR A 140 0.75 2.53 17.61
N SER A 141 1.69 1.59 17.71
CA SER A 141 2.81 1.67 18.66
C SER A 141 3.71 2.88 18.42
N GLN A 142 4.01 3.20 17.15
CA GLN A 142 4.79 4.40 16.80
C GLN A 142 4.05 5.69 17.19
N MET A 143 2.74 5.74 16.96
CA MET A 143 1.90 6.88 17.37
C MET A 143 1.94 7.09 18.88
N LYS A 144 1.71 6.03 19.67
CA LYS A 144 1.76 6.10 21.14
C LYS A 144 3.12 6.57 21.67
N LYS A 145 4.21 6.07 21.09
CA LYS A 145 5.57 6.51 21.45
C LYS A 145 5.80 7.99 21.17
N LYS A 146 5.28 8.51 20.06
CA LYS A 146 5.39 9.93 19.71
C LYS A 146 4.54 10.82 20.62
N ALA A 147 3.37 10.36 21.06
CA ALA A 147 2.51 11.11 21.98
C ALA A 147 3.07 11.19 23.42
N ALA A 148 4.00 10.31 23.77
CA ALA A 148 4.65 10.28 25.09
C ALA A 148 5.96 11.08 25.17
N GLN A 149 6.35 11.76 24.09
CA GLN A 149 7.54 12.63 23.99
C GLN A 149 7.11 14.09 24.03
#